data_AF-A0A3D4P5G6-F1
#
_entry.id   AF-A0A3D4P5G6-F1
#
_cell.length_a   1.000
_cell.length_b   1.000
_cell.length_c   1.000
_cell.angle_alpha   90.00
_cell.angle_beta   90.00
_cell.angle_gamma   90.00
#
_symmetry.space_group_name_H-M   'P 1'
#
loop_
_entity.id
_entity.type
_entity.pdbx_description
1 polymer ?
#
loop_
_entity_poly.entity_id
_entity_poly.type
_entity_poly.pdbx_seq_one_letter_code
_entity_poly.pdbx_strand_id
1 'polypeptide(L)'
;EIIAGERRYVACKRVGLNEIPAIEMIVKDNEAMELALIENLQRKDLDVFEEADGLNALVEIYRYNHAQLAEKIGKARSTITEIVNVARIPKKLRAICKEAGITSRSTLIEIAKQEKQSDMERLIHEITQRGLRREDTRELSKKLQGKSKTSKPFVFNYTPQSNDQYHLRIEFKKHAVSREEVIQVLEEIISRLKSKP
;
A
#
# COMPACT_ATOMS: atom_id res chain seq x y z
N GLU A 1 -1.12 34.59 -13.88
CA GLU A 1 -2.26 33.68 -13.66
C GLU A 1 -2.32 33.30 -12.18
N ILE A 2 -3.50 32.95 -11.64
CA ILE A 2 -3.60 32.49 -10.24
C ILE A 2 -3.22 31.01 -10.19
N ILE A 3 -2.06 30.70 -9.61
CA ILE A 3 -1.56 29.33 -9.47
C ILE A 3 -2.26 28.60 -8.31
N ALA A 4 -2.48 29.31 -7.20
CA ALA A 4 -3.13 28.79 -6.01
C ALA A 4 -4.00 29.85 -5.34
N GLY A 5 -5.09 29.43 -4.69
CA GLY A 5 -5.96 30.32 -3.94
C GLY A 5 -7.11 30.95 -4.73
N GLU A 6 -7.53 30.37 -5.86
CA GLU A 6 -8.66 30.85 -6.66
C GLU A 6 -9.93 31.04 -5.81
N ARG A 7 -10.23 30.13 -4.87
CA ARG A 7 -11.37 30.27 -3.94
C ARG A 7 -11.28 31.52 -3.07
N ARG A 8 -10.08 31.86 -2.58
CA ARG A 8 -9.84 33.08 -1.79
C ARG A 8 -10.00 34.32 -2.66
N TYR A 9 -9.45 34.30 -3.87
CA TYR A 9 -9.63 35.37 -4.85
C TYR A 9 -11.12 35.64 -5.15
N VAL A 10 -11.89 34.60 -5.47
CA VAL A 10 -13.34 34.70 -5.74
C VAL A 10 -14.09 35.24 -4.52
N ALA A 11 -13.75 34.79 -3.31
CA ALA A 11 -14.35 35.30 -2.08
C ALA A 11 -14.03 36.80 -1.86
N CYS A 12 -12.77 37.21 -1.99
CA CYS A 12 -12.33 38.60 -1.89
C CYS A 12 -13.04 39.50 -2.92
N LYS A 13 -13.18 39.02 -4.16
CA LYS A 13 -13.91 39.72 -5.22
C LYS A 13 -15.39 39.91 -4.87
N ARG A 14 -16.04 38.88 -4.28
CA ARG A 14 -17.45 38.96 -3.85
C ARG A 14 -17.69 39.98 -2.74
N VAL A 15 -16.71 40.19 -1.86
CA VAL A 15 -16.80 41.20 -0.79
C VAL A 15 -16.25 42.57 -1.21
N GLY A 16 -15.91 42.75 -2.49
CA GLY A 16 -15.49 44.03 -3.05
C GLY A 16 -14.09 44.48 -2.67
N LEU A 17 -13.19 43.56 -2.29
CA LEU A 17 -11.79 43.91 -2.04
C LEU A 17 -11.10 44.27 -3.37
N ASN A 18 -10.53 45.46 -3.42
CA ASN A 18 -9.80 45.96 -4.60
C ASN A 18 -8.37 45.38 -4.68
N GLU A 19 -7.77 45.05 -3.54
CA GLU A 19 -6.41 44.52 -3.43
C GLU A 19 -6.39 43.32 -2.48
N ILE A 20 -5.51 42.37 -2.76
CA ILE A 20 -5.28 41.19 -1.92
C ILE A 20 -3.78 40.91 -1.82
N PRO A 21 -3.31 40.40 -0.68
CA PRO A 21 -1.92 39.95 -0.57
C PRO A 21 -1.70 38.75 -1.48
N ALA A 22 -0.65 38.83 -2.30
CA ALA A 22 -0.22 37.76 -3.20
C ALA A 22 1.30 37.61 -3.17
N ILE A 23 1.78 36.41 -3.48
CA ILE A 23 3.21 36.15 -3.69
C ILE A 23 3.41 36.06 -5.19
N GLU A 24 4.18 36.98 -5.75
CA GLU A 24 4.58 36.92 -7.16
C GLU A 24 5.66 35.86 -7.34
N MET A 25 5.43 34.95 -8.29
CA MET A 25 6.34 33.86 -8.62
C MET A 25 6.53 33.81 -10.12
N ILE A 26 7.79 33.75 -10.55
CA ILE A 26 8.16 33.51 -11.95
C ILE A 26 8.44 32.02 -12.08
N VAL A 27 7.49 31.29 -12.65
CA VAL A 27 7.57 29.83 -12.87
C VAL A 27 7.07 29.51 -14.27
N LYS A 28 7.49 28.36 -14.81
CA LYS A 28 6.97 27.86 -16.09
C LYS A 28 5.57 27.28 -15.91
N ASP A 29 4.78 27.22 -16.97
CA ASP A 29 3.40 26.69 -16.93
C ASP A 29 3.32 25.28 -16.31
N ASN A 30 4.28 24.40 -16.63
CA ASN A 30 4.34 23.05 -16.04
C ASN A 30 4.58 23.09 -14.52
N GLU A 31 5.44 23.98 -14.04
CA GLU A 31 5.74 24.17 -12.62
C GLU A 31 4.55 24.80 -11.88
N ALA A 32 3.84 25.73 -12.53
CA ALA A 32 2.59 26.27 -12.02
C ALA A 32 1.54 25.17 -11.84
N MET A 33 1.36 24.29 -12.83
CA MET A 33 0.42 23.17 -12.75
C MET A 33 0.82 22.16 -11.65
N GLU A 34 2.13 21.95 -11.45
CA GLU A 34 2.64 21.10 -10.36
C GLU A 34 2.27 21.66 -8.98
N LEU A 35 2.52 22.96 -8.78
CA LEU A 35 2.23 23.65 -7.53
C LEU A 35 0.73 23.66 -7.23
N ALA A 36 -0.10 23.88 -8.25
CA ALA A 36 -1.55 23.81 -8.13
C ALA A 36 -2.03 22.41 -7.72
N LEU A 37 -1.41 21.35 -8.24
CA LEU A 37 -1.75 19.97 -7.89
C LEU A 37 -1.34 19.63 -6.45
N ILE A 38 -0.16 20.05 -6.02
CA ILE A 38 0.33 19.86 -4.64
C ILE A 38 -0.56 20.61 -3.63
N GLU A 39 -0.95 21.85 -3.91
CA GLU A 39 -1.85 22.62 -3.04
C GLU A 39 -3.22 21.95 -2.93
N ASN A 40 -3.78 21.49 -4.05
CA ASN A 40 -5.04 20.76 -4.05
C ASN A 40 -4.96 19.48 -3.21
N LEU A 41 -3.84 18.74 -3.25
CA LEU A 41 -3.62 17.53 -2.43
C LEU A 41 -3.52 17.80 -0.93
N GLN A 42 -3.17 19.02 -0.52
CA GLN A 42 -3.10 19.41 0.90
C GLN A 42 -4.47 19.74 1.50
N ARG A 43 -5.54 19.71 0.70
CA ARG A 43 -6.91 19.90 1.17
C ARG A 43 -7.35 18.77 2.11
N LYS A 44 -8.07 19.14 3.17
CA LYS A 44 -8.57 18.21 4.19
C LYS A 44 -9.83 17.45 3.77
N ASP A 45 -10.51 17.91 2.72
CA ASP A 45 -11.83 17.44 2.27
C ASP A 45 -11.78 16.50 1.05
N LEU A 46 -10.61 16.05 0.62
CA LEU A 46 -10.47 15.11 -0.49
C LEU A 46 -11.00 13.72 -0.13
N ASP A 47 -11.73 13.11 -1.06
CA ASP A 47 -12.02 11.68 -1.00
C ASP A 47 -10.74 10.86 -1.30
N VAL A 48 -10.72 9.59 -0.88
CA VAL A 48 -9.52 8.75 -1.00
C VAL A 48 -9.15 8.47 -2.47
N PHE A 49 -10.12 8.42 -3.38
CA PHE A 49 -9.87 8.25 -4.80
C PHE A 49 -9.31 9.53 -5.43
N GLU A 50 -9.80 10.69 -5.04
CA GLU A 50 -9.25 11.99 -5.47
C GLU A 50 -7.80 12.16 -4.99
N GLU A 51 -7.53 11.82 -3.71
CA GLU A 51 -6.18 11.81 -3.16
C GLU A 51 -5.26 10.86 -3.94
N ALA A 52 -5.76 9.66 -4.28
CA ALA A 52 -5.01 8.67 -5.05
C ALA A 52 -4.71 9.14 -6.48
N ASP A 53 -5.69 9.72 -7.17
CA ASP A 53 -5.53 10.21 -8.55
C ASP A 53 -4.55 11.40 -8.60
N GLY A 54 -4.65 12.33 -7.65
CA GLY A 54 -3.71 13.45 -7.56
C GLY A 54 -2.28 13.01 -7.27
N LEU A 55 -2.08 12.06 -6.35
CA LEU A 55 -0.76 11.50 -6.10
C LEU A 55 -0.22 10.72 -7.31
N ASN A 56 -1.05 9.94 -7.99
CA ASN A 56 -0.65 9.21 -9.18
C ASN A 56 -0.25 10.14 -10.33
N ALA A 57 -0.95 11.27 -10.51
CA ALA A 57 -0.59 12.28 -11.49
C ALA A 57 0.80 12.89 -11.21
N LEU A 58 1.15 13.14 -9.94
CA LEU A 58 2.49 13.59 -9.57
C LEU A 58 3.58 12.55 -9.88
N VAL A 59 3.27 11.25 -9.75
CA VAL A 59 4.20 10.17 -10.13
C VAL A 59 4.36 10.06 -11.64
N GLU A 60 3.26 10.11 -12.40
CA GLU A 60 3.27 9.87 -13.85
C GLU A 60 3.78 11.06 -14.66
N ILE A 61 3.28 12.26 -14.36
CA ILE A 61 3.56 13.48 -15.13
C ILE A 61 4.88 14.09 -14.69
N TYR A 62 5.07 14.22 -13.37
CA TYR A 62 6.21 14.94 -12.77
C TYR A 62 7.32 14.02 -12.27
N ARG A 63 7.18 12.70 -12.49
CA ARG A 63 8.20 11.68 -12.19
C ARG A 63 8.65 11.66 -10.73
N TYR A 64 7.79 12.11 -9.82
CA TYR A 64 8.08 12.02 -8.40
C TYR A 64 8.15 10.57 -7.96
N ASN A 65 9.16 10.24 -7.18
CA ASN A 65 9.16 9.00 -6.43
C ASN A 65 8.37 9.15 -5.12
N HIS A 66 7.95 8.03 -4.53
CA HIS A 66 7.11 8.05 -3.32
C HIS A 66 7.80 8.69 -2.10
N ALA A 67 9.14 8.72 -2.05
CA ALA A 67 9.87 9.36 -0.96
C ALA A 67 9.83 10.89 -1.09
N GLN A 68 9.99 11.43 -2.31
CA GLN A 68 9.86 12.86 -2.58
C GLN A 68 8.44 13.36 -2.30
N LEU A 69 7.41 12.58 -2.68
CA LEU A 69 6.02 12.91 -2.34
C LEU A 69 5.76 12.89 -0.84
N ALA A 70 6.34 11.93 -0.13
CA ALA A 70 6.23 11.83 1.32
C ALA A 70 6.76 13.09 2.02
N GLU A 71 7.92 13.59 1.57
CA GLU A 71 8.52 14.83 2.06
C GLU A 71 7.66 16.06 1.72
N LYS A 72 7.24 16.21 0.46
CA LYS A 72 6.44 17.38 0.01
C LYS A 72 5.04 17.44 0.65
N ILE A 73 4.41 16.31 0.88
CA ILE A 73 3.04 16.22 1.43
C ILE A 73 3.05 16.10 2.97
N GLY A 74 4.20 15.79 3.58
CA GLY A 74 4.31 15.59 5.02
C GLY A 74 3.66 14.31 5.54
N LYS A 75 3.75 13.21 4.77
CA LYS A 75 3.19 11.89 5.12
C LYS A 75 4.26 10.81 5.06
N ALA A 76 4.04 9.68 5.71
CA ALA A 76 4.96 8.54 5.59
C ALA A 76 4.98 8.00 4.15
N ARG A 77 6.16 7.59 3.67
CA ARG A 77 6.34 6.96 2.34
C ARG A 77 5.43 5.75 2.13
N SER A 78 5.21 4.95 3.16
CA SER A 78 4.27 3.81 3.12
C SER A 78 2.84 4.27 2.84
N THR A 79 2.39 5.33 3.51
CA THR A 79 1.07 5.93 3.28
C THR A 79 0.91 6.44 1.86
N ILE A 80 1.90 7.15 1.32
CA ILE A 80 1.88 7.58 -0.09
C ILE A 80 1.74 6.37 -1.02
N THR A 81 2.54 5.32 -0.78
CA THR A 81 2.51 4.10 -1.61
C THR A 81 1.15 3.42 -1.58
N GLU A 82 0.56 3.28 -0.39
CA GLU A 82 -0.76 2.67 -0.21
C GLU A 82 -1.85 3.46 -0.94
N ILE A 83 -1.84 4.79 -0.85
CA ILE A 83 -2.84 5.64 -1.49
C ILE A 83 -2.64 5.68 -3.01
N VAL A 84 -1.40 5.79 -3.52
CA VAL A 84 -1.12 5.68 -4.96
C VAL A 84 -1.62 4.34 -5.51
N ASN A 85 -1.50 3.24 -4.75
CA ASN A 85 -2.03 1.95 -5.19
C ASN A 85 -3.57 1.93 -5.29
N VAL A 86 -4.29 2.73 -4.51
CA VAL A 86 -5.75 2.88 -4.66
C VAL A 86 -6.11 3.42 -6.04
N ALA A 87 -5.22 4.18 -6.69
CA ALA A 87 -5.42 4.66 -8.05
C ALA A 87 -5.51 3.51 -9.08
N ARG A 88 -5.05 2.31 -8.74
CA ARG A 88 -5.11 1.13 -9.61
C ARG A 88 -6.50 0.49 -9.66
N ILE A 89 -7.38 0.81 -8.71
CA ILE A 89 -8.74 0.25 -8.72
C ILE A 89 -9.47 0.75 -9.97
N PRO A 90 -10.01 -0.13 -10.83
CA PRO A 90 -10.71 0.27 -12.04
C PRO A 90 -11.87 1.22 -11.76
N LYS A 91 -12.09 2.24 -12.61
CA LYS A 91 -13.13 3.26 -12.43
C LYS A 91 -14.52 2.67 -12.15
N LYS A 92 -14.87 1.56 -12.82
CA LYS A 92 -16.12 0.83 -12.61
C LYS A 92 -16.26 0.34 -11.16
N LEU A 93 -15.20 -0.22 -10.57
CA LEU A 93 -15.21 -0.70 -9.19
C LEU A 93 -15.22 0.45 -8.19
N ARG A 94 -14.56 1.57 -8.50
CA ARG A 94 -14.62 2.77 -7.67
C ARG A 94 -16.05 3.32 -7.59
N ALA A 95 -16.79 3.32 -8.70
CA ALA A 95 -18.19 3.73 -8.72
C ALA A 95 -19.05 2.84 -7.81
N ILE A 96 -18.88 1.51 -7.90
CA ILE A 96 -19.55 0.56 -7.01
C ILE A 96 -19.18 0.82 -5.54
N CYS A 97 -17.90 1.07 -5.22
CA CYS A 97 -17.49 1.44 -3.87
C CYS A 97 -18.19 2.72 -3.38
N LYS A 98 -18.29 3.76 -4.22
CA LYS A 98 -18.97 5.02 -3.87
C LYS A 98 -20.45 4.80 -3.63
N GLU A 99 -21.15 4.10 -4.52
CA GLU A 99 -22.58 3.77 -4.39
C GLU A 99 -22.86 2.94 -3.14
N ALA A 100 -21.96 2.00 -2.81
CA ALA A 100 -22.06 1.17 -1.61
C ALA A 100 -21.57 1.86 -0.32
N GLY A 101 -21.16 3.13 -0.37
CA GLY A 101 -20.67 3.87 0.80
C GLY A 101 -19.31 3.40 1.34
N ILE A 102 -18.52 2.68 0.54
CA ILE A 102 -17.18 2.21 0.90
C ILE A 102 -16.19 3.37 0.77
N THR A 103 -16.10 4.20 1.81
CA THR A 103 -15.25 5.40 1.86
C THR A 103 -14.02 5.24 2.76
N SER A 104 -13.97 4.17 3.56
CA SER A 104 -12.86 3.90 4.47
C SER A 104 -11.55 3.70 3.71
N ARG A 105 -10.56 4.56 3.98
CA ARG A 105 -9.19 4.44 3.44
C ARG A 105 -8.62 3.03 3.62
N SER A 106 -8.77 2.46 4.82
CA SER A 106 -8.24 1.13 5.13
C SER A 106 -8.89 0.02 4.29
N THR A 107 -10.19 0.11 4.02
CA THR A 107 -10.93 -0.85 3.19
C THR A 107 -10.51 -0.73 1.72
N LEU A 108 -10.41 0.49 1.20
CA LEU A 108 -9.97 0.75 -0.16
C LEU A 108 -8.54 0.27 -0.42
N ILE A 109 -7.65 0.42 0.57
CA ILE A 109 -6.28 -0.12 0.49
C ILE A 109 -6.30 -1.65 0.41
N GLU A 110 -7.16 -2.36 1.16
CA GLU A 110 -7.26 -3.82 1.07
C GLU A 110 -7.81 -4.31 -0.28
N ILE A 111 -8.72 -3.53 -0.89
CA ILE A 111 -9.18 -3.77 -2.27
C ILE A 111 -8.04 -3.56 -3.26
N ALA A 112 -7.30 -2.45 -3.15
CA ALA A 112 -6.18 -2.12 -4.03
C ALA A 112 -5.00 -3.11 -3.96
N LYS A 113 -4.90 -3.89 -2.86
CA LYS A 113 -3.88 -4.94 -2.71
C LYS A 113 -4.15 -6.17 -3.57
N GLN A 114 -5.37 -6.36 -4.08
CA GLN A 114 -5.68 -7.49 -4.95
C GLN A 114 -5.08 -7.23 -6.33
N GLU A 115 -4.43 -8.23 -6.92
CA GLU A 115 -3.81 -8.09 -8.24
C GLU A 115 -4.85 -8.25 -9.36
N LYS A 116 -5.82 -9.15 -9.17
CA LYS A 116 -6.85 -9.45 -10.16
C LYS A 116 -8.10 -8.63 -9.89
N GLN A 117 -8.69 -8.10 -10.95
CA GLN A 117 -9.96 -7.38 -10.87
C GLN A 117 -11.09 -8.28 -10.30
N SER A 118 -11.11 -9.57 -10.63
CA SER A 118 -12.08 -10.53 -10.07
C SER A 118 -12.00 -10.65 -8.55
N ASP A 119 -10.80 -10.54 -7.98
CA ASP A 119 -10.60 -10.62 -6.53
C ASP A 119 -11.00 -9.31 -5.85
N MET A 120 -10.78 -8.17 -6.50
CA MET A 120 -11.33 -6.86 -6.06
C MET A 120 -12.86 -6.90 -6.03
N GLU A 121 -13.49 -7.36 -7.12
CA GLU A 121 -14.95 -7.49 -7.24
C GLU A 121 -15.52 -8.38 -6.14
N ARG A 122 -14.91 -9.55 -5.93
CA ARG A 122 -15.31 -10.48 -4.87
C ARG A 122 -15.19 -9.85 -3.48
N LEU A 123 -14.11 -9.13 -3.19
CA LEU A 123 -13.91 -8.47 -1.91
C LEU A 123 -14.95 -7.36 -1.68
N ILE A 124 -15.23 -6.53 -2.69
CA ILE A 124 -16.28 -5.49 -2.64
C ILE A 124 -17.65 -6.13 -2.39
N HIS A 125 -17.98 -7.20 -3.09
CA HIS A 125 -19.24 -7.92 -2.90
C HIS A 125 -19.38 -8.46 -1.47
N GLU A 126 -18.32 -9.06 -0.92
CA GLU A 126 -18.33 -9.58 0.45
C GLU A 126 -18.44 -8.47 1.51
N ILE A 127 -17.77 -7.32 1.31
CA ILE A 127 -17.89 -6.15 2.18
C ILE A 127 -19.34 -5.63 2.21
N THR A 128 -19.98 -5.53 1.04
CA THR A 128 -21.33 -4.98 0.91
C THR A 128 -22.41 -5.92 1.46
N GLN A 129 -22.29 -7.22 1.24
CA GLN A 129 -23.27 -8.20 1.72
C GLN A 129 -23.17 -8.47 3.21
N ARG A 130 -21.94 -8.52 3.77
CA ARG A 130 -21.71 -8.92 5.16
C ARG A 130 -21.42 -7.76 6.11
N GLY A 131 -21.29 -6.54 5.59
CA GLY A 131 -20.94 -5.37 6.40
C GLY A 131 -19.61 -5.57 7.14
N LEU A 132 -18.61 -6.14 6.46
CA LEU A 132 -17.38 -6.60 7.09
C LEU A 132 -16.68 -5.47 7.86
N ARG A 133 -16.23 -5.80 9.08
CA ARG A 133 -15.37 -4.89 9.84
C ARG A 133 -13.97 -4.88 9.23
N ARG A 134 -13.15 -3.92 9.67
CA ARG A 134 -11.77 -3.74 9.18
C ARG A 134 -10.93 -5.03 9.29
N GLU A 135 -11.05 -5.75 10.40
CA GLU A 135 -10.31 -6.98 10.66
C GLU A 135 -10.72 -8.09 9.68
N ASP A 136 -12.02 -8.33 9.54
CA ASP A 136 -12.58 -9.33 8.64
C ASP A 136 -12.21 -9.05 7.17
N THR A 137 -12.27 -7.77 6.78
CA THR A 137 -11.86 -7.33 5.42
C THR A 137 -10.40 -7.65 5.15
N ARG A 138 -9.52 -7.39 6.13
CA ARG A 138 -8.09 -7.67 6.02
C ARG A 138 -7.81 -9.17 5.95
N GLU A 139 -8.52 -9.97 6.73
CA GLU A 139 -8.38 -11.43 6.67
C GLU A 139 -8.83 -12.01 5.33
N LEU A 140 -9.98 -11.57 4.82
CA LEU A 140 -10.49 -11.99 3.53
C LEU A 140 -9.54 -11.57 2.40
N SER A 141 -9.05 -10.32 2.43
CA SER A 141 -8.04 -9.80 1.50
C SER A 141 -6.79 -10.69 1.46
N LYS A 142 -6.28 -11.15 2.61
CA LYS A 142 -5.14 -12.08 2.68
C LYS A 142 -5.47 -13.44 2.10
N LYS A 143 -6.67 -13.97 2.36
CA LYS A 143 -7.11 -15.27 1.80
C LYS A 143 -7.16 -15.22 0.27
N LEU A 144 -7.69 -14.14 -0.30
CA LEU A 144 -7.78 -13.95 -1.75
C LEU A 144 -6.41 -13.80 -2.42
N GLN A 145 -5.46 -13.13 -1.78
CA GLN A 145 -4.06 -13.04 -2.23
C GLN A 145 -3.30 -14.39 -2.16
N GLY A 146 -3.93 -15.50 -1.78
CA GLY A 146 -3.26 -16.77 -1.51
C GLY A 146 -2.33 -16.71 -0.29
N LYS A 147 -2.36 -15.62 0.49
CA LYS A 147 -1.66 -15.44 1.77
C LYS A 147 -2.50 -15.95 2.95
N SER A 148 -3.38 -16.93 2.72
CA SER A 148 -3.98 -17.75 3.77
C SER A 148 -2.88 -18.64 4.32
N LYS A 149 -2.42 -18.38 5.56
CA LYS A 149 -1.42 -19.18 6.32
C LYS A 149 -0.72 -20.21 5.42
N THR A 150 0.25 -19.79 4.60
CA THR A 150 1.38 -20.69 4.36
C THR A 150 1.91 -20.94 5.74
N SER A 151 1.61 -22.11 6.31
CA SER A 151 2.12 -22.43 7.62
C SER A 151 3.64 -22.19 7.56
N LYS A 152 4.24 -21.66 8.61
CA LYS A 152 5.67 -21.40 8.54
C LYS A 152 6.36 -22.75 8.22
N PRO A 153 7.38 -22.77 7.33
CA PRO A 153 8.17 -23.98 7.15
C PRO A 153 8.68 -24.41 8.52
N PHE A 154 8.61 -25.71 8.81
CA PHE A 154 9.12 -26.23 10.07
C PHE A 154 10.64 -26.03 10.09
N VAL A 155 11.15 -25.43 11.18
CA VAL A 155 12.59 -25.18 11.33
C VAL A 155 13.08 -25.96 12.54
N PHE A 156 14.01 -26.89 12.31
CA PHE A 156 14.78 -27.54 13.35
C PHE A 156 16.04 -26.72 13.63
N ASN A 157 16.22 -26.30 14.88
CA ASN A 157 17.42 -25.60 15.34
C ASN A 157 18.13 -26.45 16.38
N TYR A 158 19.45 -26.59 16.24
CA TYR A 158 20.30 -27.24 17.22
C TYR A 158 21.48 -26.33 17.57
N THR A 159 21.64 -26.09 18.87
CA THR A 159 22.75 -25.34 19.46
C THR A 159 23.46 -26.27 20.45
N PRO A 160 24.76 -26.54 20.27
CA PRO A 160 25.52 -27.39 21.19
C PRO A 160 25.64 -26.74 22.57
N GLN A 161 25.48 -27.51 23.65
CA GLN A 161 25.55 -26.98 25.03
C GLN A 161 26.97 -26.65 25.51
N SER A 162 28.01 -27.17 24.84
CA SER A 162 29.40 -27.08 25.30
C SER A 162 30.35 -26.50 24.25
N ASN A 163 29.84 -26.07 23.09
CA ASN A 163 30.66 -25.57 22.00
C ASN A 163 29.87 -24.52 21.18
N ASP A 164 30.29 -23.27 21.24
CA ASP A 164 29.65 -22.13 20.53
C ASP A 164 30.23 -21.91 19.11
N GLN A 165 31.03 -22.85 18.61
CA GLN A 165 31.65 -22.72 17.28
C GLN A 165 30.66 -22.87 16.11
N TYR A 166 29.46 -23.41 16.35
CA TYR A 166 28.48 -23.62 15.29
C TYR A 166 27.03 -23.66 15.78
N HIS A 167 26.11 -23.37 14.86
CA HIS A 167 24.67 -23.57 14.99
C HIS A 167 24.18 -24.36 13.78
N LEU A 168 23.27 -25.32 13.99
CA LEU A 168 22.66 -26.08 12.91
C LEU A 168 21.20 -25.66 12.75
N ARG A 169 20.84 -25.17 11.57
CA ARG A 169 19.47 -24.83 11.18
C ARG A 169 19.06 -25.63 9.96
N ILE A 170 17.97 -26.39 10.08
CA ILE A 170 17.37 -27.16 8.99
C ILE A 170 15.95 -26.66 8.76
N GLU A 171 15.68 -26.17 7.56
CA GLU A 171 14.37 -25.68 7.14
C GLU A 171 13.68 -26.71 6.24
N PHE A 172 12.48 -27.13 6.64
CA PHE A 172 11.68 -28.09 5.91
C PHE A 172 10.59 -27.37 5.13
N LYS A 173 10.38 -27.77 3.87
CA LYS A 173 9.29 -27.23 3.04
C LYS A 173 7.90 -27.59 3.59
N LYS A 174 7.81 -28.60 4.46
CA LYS A 174 6.59 -29.03 5.15
C LYS A 174 6.41 -28.28 6.48
N HIS A 175 5.19 -28.30 7.00
CA HIS A 175 4.77 -27.50 8.15
C HIS A 175 4.83 -28.23 9.50
N ALA A 176 4.79 -29.56 9.45
CA ALA A 176 4.99 -30.44 10.58
C ALA A 176 5.93 -31.54 10.10
N VAL A 177 6.92 -31.86 10.92
CA VAL A 177 7.95 -32.84 10.64
C VAL A 177 8.12 -33.64 11.92
N SER A 178 8.06 -34.97 11.82
CA SER A 178 8.25 -35.83 12.99
C SER A 178 9.72 -35.91 13.37
N ARG A 179 10.00 -36.37 14.60
CA ARG A 179 11.39 -36.55 15.04
C ARG A 179 12.13 -37.58 14.17
N GLU A 180 11.42 -38.61 13.73
CA GLU A 180 11.94 -39.67 12.85
C GLU A 180 12.34 -39.09 11.48
N GLU A 181 11.52 -38.22 10.90
CA GLU A 181 11.86 -37.53 9.63
C GLU A 181 13.09 -36.63 9.79
N VAL A 182 13.24 -35.92 10.91
CA VAL A 182 14.45 -35.11 11.18
C VAL A 182 15.70 -36.01 11.24
N ILE A 183 15.61 -37.16 11.91
CA ILE A 183 16.71 -38.12 12.02
C ILE A 183 17.12 -38.65 10.64
N GLN A 184 16.16 -39.06 9.81
CA GLN A 184 16.43 -39.56 8.46
C GLN A 184 17.17 -38.54 7.59
N VAL A 185 16.76 -37.26 7.65
CA VAL A 185 17.44 -36.19 6.90
C VAL A 185 18.87 -35.98 7.39
N LEU A 186 19.10 -36.03 8.70
CA LEU A 186 20.45 -35.92 9.26
C LEU A 186 21.33 -37.10 8.86
N GLU A 187 20.80 -38.33 8.85
CA GLU A 187 21.51 -39.52 8.39
C GLU A 187 21.87 -39.43 6.90
N GLU A 188 20.96 -38.93 6.05
CA GLU A 188 21.23 -38.68 4.63
C GLU A 188 22.38 -37.66 4.45
N ILE A 189 22.32 -36.54 5.19
CA ILE A 189 23.37 -35.51 5.17
C ILE A 189 24.71 -36.10 5.60
N ILE A 190 24.74 -36.87 6.70
CA ILE A 190 25.97 -37.52 7.20
C ILE A 190 26.52 -38.50 6.17
N SER A 191 25.66 -39.33 5.57
CA SER A 191 26.04 -40.28 4.53
C SER A 191 26.69 -39.56 3.34
N ARG A 192 26.08 -38.47 2.88
CA ARG A 192 26.60 -37.64 1.78
C ARG A 192 27.92 -36.95 2.11
N LEU A 193 28.11 -36.54 3.36
CA LEU A 193 29.38 -35.94 3.81
C LEU A 193 30.49 -36.98 3.88
N LYS A 194 30.18 -38.21 4.31
CA LYS A 194 31.14 -39.33 4.36
C LYS A 194 31.48 -39.88 2.97
N SER A 195 30.60 -39.72 1.99
CA SER A 195 30.79 -40.24 0.63
C SER A 195 31.54 -39.28 -0.30
N LYS A 196 31.84 -38.05 0.14
CA LYS A 196 32.72 -37.13 -0.59
C LYS A 196 34.16 -37.32 -0.08
N PRO A 197 35.15 -37.60 -0.95
CA PRO A 197 36.54 -37.70 -0.56
C PRO A 197 37.10 -36.36 -0.07
#